data_AF-A0A6C1SSZ3-F1
#
_entry.id   AF-A0A6C1SSZ3-F1
#
_cell.length_a   1.000
_cell.length_b   1.000
_cell.length_c   1.000
_cell.angle_alpha   90.00
_cell.angle_beta   90.00
_cell.angle_gamma   90.00
#
_symmetry.space_group_name_H-M   'P 1'
#
loop_
_entity.id
_entity.type
_entity.pdbx_description
1 polymer ?
#
loop_
_entity_poly.entity_id
_entity_poly.type
_entity_poly.pdbx_seq_one_letter_code
_entity_poly.pdbx_strand_id
1 'polypeptide(L)' 'MTHYIEISTVRYEWAHRRKPRGYRLWYFRMPDGSTFCHAGTYAEARQAATALAQRRYQNTGAPIQLCA' A
#
# COMPACT_ATOMS: atom_id res chain seq x y z
N MET A 1 -10.81 -16.37 1.82
CA MET A 1 -9.65 -15.62 2.35
C MET A 1 -9.69 -14.23 1.75
N THR A 2 -9.53 -13.18 2.54
CA THR A 2 -9.48 -11.77 2.06
C THR A 2 -8.01 -11.37 1.92
N HIS A 3 -7.67 -10.67 0.84
CA HIS A 3 -6.31 -10.17 0.61
C HIS A 3 -6.18 -8.75 1.17
N TYR A 4 -5.29 -8.55 2.14
CA TYR A 4 -5.07 -7.26 2.76
C TYR A 4 -3.84 -6.56 2.20
N ILE A 5 -4.00 -5.28 1.86
CA ILE A 5 -2.90 -4.36 1.56
C ILE A 5 -2.74 -3.44 2.77
N GLU A 6 -1.58 -3.44 3.42
CA GLU A 6 -1.32 -2.58 4.57
C GLU A 6 -0.43 -1.42 4.17
N ILE A 7 -0.78 -0.20 4.58
CA ILE A 7 0.12 0.93 4.42
C ILE A 7 1.25 0.84 5.47
N SER A 8 2.49 1.04 5.03
CA SER A 8 3.63 1.20 5.92
C SER A 8 4.05 2.67 6.00
N THR A 9 3.58 3.35 7.05
CA THR A 9 4.05 4.71 7.40
C THR A 9 5.15 4.69 8.46
N VAL A 10 5.44 3.53 9.05
CA VAL A 10 6.34 3.36 10.20
C VAL A 10 7.70 4.02 10.00
N ARG A 11 8.36 3.79 8.86
CA ARG A 11 9.67 4.39 8.57
C ARG A 11 9.61 5.92 8.51
N TYR A 12 8.55 6.47 7.91
CA TYR A 12 8.38 7.91 7.81
C TYR A 12 8.08 8.54 9.17
N GLU A 13 7.19 7.92 9.93
CA GLU A 13 6.83 8.39 11.26
C GLU A 13 8.00 8.31 12.25
N TRP A 14 8.81 7.25 12.16
CA TRP A 14 10.04 7.14 12.95
C TRP A 14 11.04 8.27 12.63
N ALA A 15 11.26 8.57 11.34
CA ALA A 15 12.21 9.60 10.92
C ALA A 15 11.72 11.04 11.14
N HIS A 16 10.42 11.28 10.97
CA HIS A 16 9.87 12.65 10.92
C HIS A 16 8.90 12.98 12.05
N ARG A 17 8.59 12.01 12.93
CA ARG A 17 7.65 12.13 14.07
C ARG A 17 6.27 12.70 13.70
N ARG A 18 5.85 12.50 12.45
CA ARG A 18 4.55 12.94 11.92
C ARG A 18 4.10 12.01 10.81
N LYS A 19 2.77 11.94 10.60
CA LYS A 19 2.21 11.20 9.47
C LYS A 19 2.68 11.80 8.13
N PRO A 20 3.01 10.97 7.12
CA PRO A 20 3.31 11.45 5.78
C PRO A 20 2.12 12.22 5.19
N ARG A 21 2.41 13.34 4.54
CA ARG A 21 1.43 14.22 3.89
C ARG A 21 2.00 14.72 2.57
N GLY A 22 1.13 14.86 1.58
CA GLY A 22 1.49 15.37 0.25
C GLY A 22 2.32 14.38 -0.56
N TYR A 23 3.21 14.91 -1.39
CA TYR A 23 4.05 14.15 -2.31
C TYR A 23 5.23 13.51 -1.57
N ARG A 24 5.24 12.17 -1.48
CA ARG A 24 6.22 11.36 -0.74
C ARG A 24 6.39 9.98 -1.37
N LEU A 25 7.38 9.25 -0.88
CA LEU A 25 7.51 7.82 -1.15
C LEU A 25 6.65 7.03 -0.15
N TRP A 26 5.63 6.37 -0.66
CA TRP A 26 4.71 5.54 0.10
C TRP A 26 5.07 4.08 -0.04
N TYR A 27 4.93 3.32 1.04
CA TYR A 27 5.21 1.89 1.08
C TYR A 27 3.94 1.13 1.46
N PHE A 28 3.70 0.01 0.78
CA PHE A 28 2.56 -0.87 1.03
C PHE A 28 3.04 -2.31 1.14
N ARG A 29 2.55 -3.04 2.14
CA ARG A 29 2.75 -4.47 2.27
C ARG A 29 1.62 -5.18 1.52
N MET A 30 2.01 -6.07 0.62
CA MET A 30 1.11 -6.86 -0.20
C MET A 30 0.74 -8.18 0.50
N PRO A 31 -0.35 -8.85 0.07
CA PRO A 31 -0.81 -10.12 0.63
C PRO A 31 0.23 -11.24 0.64
N ASP A 32 1.13 -11.28 -0.35
CA ASP A 32 2.25 -12.24 -0.42
C ASP A 32 3.44 -11.88 0.48
N GLY A 33 3.32 -10.81 1.28
CA GLY A 33 4.40 -10.28 2.12
C GLY A 33 5.40 -9.40 1.38
N SER A 34 5.28 -9.24 0.05
CA SER A 34 6.14 -8.32 -0.70
C SER A 34 5.83 -6.86 -0.37
N THR A 35 6.79 -5.97 -0.61
CA THR A 35 6.60 -4.52 -0.42
C THR A 35 6.51 -3.84 -1.78
N PHE A 36 5.48 -3.02 -1.96
CA PHE A 36 5.34 -2.11 -3.08
C PHE A 36 5.62 -0.68 -2.63
N CYS A 37 6.35 0.08 -3.44
CA CYS A 37 6.60 1.50 -3.19
C CYS A 37 6.15 2.36 -4.37
N HIS A 38 5.65 3.55 -4.06
CA HIS A 38 5.21 4.52 -5.07
C HIS A 38 5.52 5.94 -4.63
N ALA A 39 6.17 6.72 -5.49
CA ALA A 39 6.40 8.14 -5.27
C ALA A 39 5.19 8.93 -5.77
N GLY A 40 4.56 9.71 -4.91
CA GLY A 40 3.35 10.45 -5.26
C GLY A 40 2.59 10.95 -4.04
N THR A 41 1.36 11.40 -4.28
CA THR A 41 0.38 11.59 -3.23
C THR A 41 -0.10 10.23 -2.69
N TYR A 42 -0.67 10.23 -1.47
CA TYR A 42 -1.26 9.03 -0.91
C TYR A 42 -2.35 8.43 -1.81
N ALA A 43 -3.17 9.28 -2.44
CA ALA A 43 -4.27 8.84 -3.29
C ALA A 43 -3.75 8.08 -4.52
N GLU A 44 -2.75 8.63 -5.22
CA GLU A 44 -2.09 7.98 -6.35
C GLU A 44 -1.43 6.66 -5.93
N ALA A 45 -0.69 6.69 -4.83
CA ALA A 45 0.02 5.52 -4.33
C ALA A 45 -0.94 4.39 -3.91
N ARG A 46 -2.06 4.74 -3.27
CA ARG A 46 -3.14 3.82 -2.91
C ARG A 46 -3.81 3.22 -4.15
N GLN A 47 -4.10 4.03 -5.16
CA GLN A 47 -4.68 3.55 -6.42
C GLN A 47 -3.73 2.58 -7.12
N ALA A 48 -2.44 2.93 -7.21
CA ALA A 48 -1.43 2.07 -7.82
C ALA A 48 -1.25 0.74 -7.06
N ALA A 49 -1.20 0.78 -5.72
CA ALA A 49 -1.13 -0.43 -4.90
C ALA A 49 -2.35 -1.33 -5.10
N THR A 50 -3.55 -0.75 -5.15
CA THR A 50 -4.80 -1.49 -5.39
C THR A 50 -4.81 -2.11 -6.78
N ALA A 51 -4.44 -1.36 -7.82
CA ALA A 51 -4.40 -1.84 -9.19
C ALA A 51 -3.37 -2.98 -9.36
N LEU A 52 -2.20 -2.85 -8.72
CA LEU A 52 -1.18 -3.90 -8.71
C LEU A 52 -1.70 -5.17 -8.03
N ALA A 53 -2.29 -5.04 -6.85
CA ALA A 53 -2.87 -6.17 -6.15
C ALA A 53 -3.99 -6.84 -6.97
N GLN A 54 -4.87 -6.05 -7.58
CA GLN A 54 -5.92 -6.59 -8.46
C GLN A 54 -5.32 -7.42 -9.59
N ARG A 55 -4.31 -6.90 -10.30
CA ARG A 55 -3.65 -7.65 -11.38
C ARG A 55 -2.96 -8.92 -10.88
N ARG A 56 -2.32 -8.86 -9.71
CA ARG A 56 -1.51 -9.97 -9.18
C ARG A 56 -2.34 -11.08 -8.53
N TYR A 57 -3.47 -10.71 -7.91
CA TYR A 57 -4.35 -11.62 -7.16
C TYR A 57 -5.72 -11.83 -7.82
N GLN A 58 -5.90 -11.40 -9.07
CA GLN A 58 -7.13 -11.60 -9.85
C GLN A 58 -7.54 -13.07 -9.95
N ASN A 59 -6.57 -13.99 -9.97
CA ASN A 59 -6.82 -15.44 -10.07
C ASN A 59 -7.23 -16.09 -8.75
N THR A 60 -7.21 -15.37 -7.63
CA THR A 60 -7.44 -15.96 -6.30
C THR A 60 -8.89 -15.83 -5.83
N GLY A 61 -9.75 -15.12 -6.57
CA GLY A 61 -11.19 -14.96 -6.27
C GLY A 61 -11.49 -14.22 -4.95
N ALA A 62 -10.46 -13.71 -4.30
CA ALA A 62 -10.51 -13.13 -2.97
C ALA A 62 -10.62 -11.59 -3.05
N PRO A 63 -11.51 -10.96 -2.27
CA PRO A 63 -11.62 -9.51 -2.25
C PRO A 63 -10.33 -8.87 -1.71
N ILE A 64 -9.92 -7.76 -2.33
CA ILE A 64 -8.76 -6.97 -1.92
C ILE A 64 -9.24 -5.81 -1.05
N GLN A 65 -8.73 -5.72 0.16
CA GLN A 65 -9.07 -4.68 1.12
C GLN A 65 -7.80 -3.93 1.57
N LEU A 66 -7.86 -2.60 1.53
CA LEU A 66 -6.83 -1.75 2.11
C LEU A 66 -7.07 -1.62 3.62
N CYS A 67 -6.07 -2.02 4.40
CA CYS A 67 -5.99 -1.78 5.83
C CYS A 67 -5.12 -0.54 6.07
N ALA A 68 -5.67 0.39 6.85
CA ALA A 68 -5.02 1.64 7.24
C ALA A 68 -4.25 1.47 8.54
#